data_AF-A0A6A1QAL6-F1
#
_entry.id   AF-A0A6A1QAL6-F1
#
_cell.length_a   1.000
_cell.length_b   1.000
_cell.length_c   1.000
_cell.angle_alpha   90.00
_cell.angle_beta   90.00
_cell.angle_gamma   90.00
#
_symmetry.space_group_name_H-M   'P 1'
#
loop_
_entity.id
_entity.type
_entity.pdbx_description
1 polymer ?
#
loop_
_entity_poly.entity_id
_entity_poly.type
_entity_poly.pdbx_seq_one_letter_code
_entity_poly.pdbx_strand_id
1 'polypeptide(L)'
;VELPPPDLGPSSALNQTLMLLREVLASHDSSVVPLDARQADFVQVLSCVLDPLLQMCTVSASNLGTADMATFMVNSLYMMKTTLALFEFTDRRLEMLQFQ
;
A
#
# COMPACT_ATOMS: atom_id res chain seq x y z
N VAL A 1 -17.35 -5.76 6.29
CA VAL A 1 -15.91 -5.81 6.61
C VAL A 1 -15.39 -7.13 6.08
N GLU A 2 -14.38 -7.12 5.19
CA GLU A 2 -13.75 -8.35 4.72
C GLU A 2 -12.92 -8.94 5.86
N LEU A 3 -13.10 -10.22 6.16
CA LEU A 3 -12.30 -10.89 7.17
C LEU A 3 -10.90 -11.19 6.61
N PRO A 4 -9.83 -11.04 7.41
CA PRO A 4 -8.50 -11.48 7.03
C PRO A 4 -8.48 -12.93 6.54
N PRO A 5 -7.65 -13.26 5.55
CA PRO A 5 -7.44 -14.63 5.12
C PRO A 5 -7.01 -15.57 6.27
N PRO A 6 -7.32 -16.88 6.20
CA PRO A 6 -6.95 -17.83 7.26
C PRO A 6 -5.44 -17.99 7.49
N ASP A 7 -4.63 -17.70 6.48
CA ASP A 7 -3.17 -17.69 6.54
C ASP A 7 -2.59 -16.37 7.09
N LEU A 8 -3.47 -15.42 7.44
CA LEU A 8 -3.14 -14.06 7.89
C LEU A 8 -2.28 -13.30 6.87
N GLY A 9 -2.37 -13.70 5.59
CA GLY A 9 -1.75 -12.99 4.49
C GLY A 9 -2.52 -11.71 4.13
N PRO A 10 -1.94 -10.87 3.25
CA PRO A 10 -2.65 -9.75 2.65
C PRO A 10 -3.93 -10.22 1.95
N SER A 11 -5.03 -9.45 2.05
CA SER A 11 -6.27 -9.81 1.35
C SER A 11 -6.10 -9.77 -0.17
N SER A 12 -6.95 -10.50 -0.90
CA SER A 12 -6.94 -10.48 -2.37
C SER A 12 -7.23 -9.08 -2.91
N ALA A 13 -8.16 -8.35 -2.30
CA ALA A 13 -8.47 -6.96 -2.63
C ALA A 13 -7.23 -6.05 -2.48
N LEU A 14 -6.46 -6.23 -1.40
CA LEU A 14 -5.22 -5.48 -1.18
C LEU A 14 -4.19 -5.77 -2.27
N ASN A 15 -3.94 -7.06 -2.56
CA ASN A 15 -2.98 -7.47 -3.58
C ASN A 15 -3.35 -6.94 -4.97
N GLN A 16 -4.62 -7.05 -5.36
CA GLN A 16 -5.12 -6.54 -6.64
C GLN A 16 -4.97 -5.02 -6.74
N THR A 17 -5.30 -4.30 -5.67
CA THR A 17 -5.19 -2.83 -5.66
C THR A 17 -3.73 -2.38 -5.75
N LEU A 18 -2.82 -3.06 -5.02
CA LEU A 18 -1.39 -2.78 -5.08
C LEU A 18 -0.78 -3.12 -6.45
N MET A 19 -1.25 -4.18 -7.11
CA MET A 19 -0.86 -4.47 -8.50
C MET A 19 -1.26 -3.34 -9.45
N LEU A 20 -2.51 -2.87 -9.38
CA LEU A 20 -2.97 -1.76 -10.22
C LEU A 20 -2.20 -0.47 -9.92
N LEU A 21 -1.94 -0.17 -8.63
CA LEU A 21 -1.12 0.96 -8.24
C LEU A 21 0.27 0.85 -8.85
N ARG A 22 0.91 -0.33 -8.79
CA ARG A 22 2.23 -0.58 -9.39
C ARG A 22 2.23 -0.30 -10.89
N GLU A 23 1.19 -0.70 -11.63
CA GLU A 23 1.06 -0.42 -13.06
C GLU A 23 0.97 1.09 -13.34
N VAL A 24 0.18 1.81 -12.53
CA VAL A 24 0.09 3.27 -12.62
C VAL A 24 1.44 3.93 -12.34
N LEU A 25 2.15 3.50 -11.30
CA LEU A 25 3.47 4.02 -10.96
C LEU A 25 4.52 3.70 -12.03
N ALA A 26 4.48 2.51 -12.63
CA ALA A 26 5.39 2.10 -13.70
C ALA A 26 5.15 2.86 -15.02
N SER A 27 3.94 3.38 -15.25
CA SER A 27 3.65 4.23 -16.42
C SER A 27 4.43 5.56 -16.42
N HIS A 28 5.05 5.91 -15.29
CA HIS A 28 5.91 7.07 -15.11
C HIS A 28 6.96 7.23 -16.22
N ASP A 29 7.69 6.15 -16.55
CA ASP A 29 8.85 6.18 -17.45
C ASP A 29 8.47 6.47 -18.91
N SER A 30 7.19 6.28 -19.27
CA SER A 30 6.69 6.50 -20.62
C SER A 30 6.30 7.95 -20.90
N SER A 31 6.32 8.84 -19.89
CA SER A 31 5.81 10.20 -20.04
C SER A 31 6.92 11.24 -20.21
N VAL A 32 6.63 12.21 -21.09
CA VAL A 32 7.53 13.30 -21.50
C VAL A 32 7.55 14.49 -20.53
N VAL A 33 6.73 14.46 -19.49
CA VAL A 33 6.62 15.57 -18.52
C VAL A 33 7.74 15.47 -17.47
N PRO A 34 8.39 16.56 -17.03
CA PRO A 34 9.41 16.50 -15.98
C PRO A 34 8.91 15.83 -14.69
N LEU A 35 9.81 15.10 -14.01
CA LEU A 35 9.52 14.35 -12.78
C LEU A 35 8.85 15.23 -11.70
N ASP A 36 9.42 16.40 -11.48
CA ASP A 36 9.01 17.35 -10.42
C ASP A 36 7.55 17.82 -10.58
N ALA A 37 7.09 17.97 -11.82
CA ALA A 37 5.72 18.39 -12.11
C ALA A 37 4.70 17.28 -11.84
N ARG A 38 5.11 16.00 -11.93
CA ARG A 38 4.24 14.83 -11.72
C ARG A 38 4.36 14.24 -10.32
N GLN A 39 5.44 14.53 -9.61
CA GLN A 39 5.66 13.99 -8.26
C GLN A 39 4.52 14.36 -7.32
N ALA A 40 3.97 15.57 -7.41
CA ALA A 40 2.80 15.98 -6.65
C ALA A 40 1.56 15.12 -6.95
N ASP A 41 1.30 14.84 -8.23
CA ASP A 41 0.19 14.00 -8.66
C ASP A 41 0.34 12.56 -8.17
N PHE A 42 1.56 11.99 -8.28
CA PHE A 42 1.83 10.65 -7.76
C PHE A 42 1.71 10.57 -6.24
N VAL A 43 2.16 11.58 -5.51
CA VAL A 43 1.95 11.66 -4.05
C VAL A 43 0.47 11.67 -3.71
N GLN A 44 -0.34 12.38 -4.48
CA GLN A 44 -1.79 12.39 -4.29
C GLN A 44 -2.40 11.03 -4.61
N VAL A 45 -2.04 10.39 -5.72
CA VAL A 45 -2.49 9.04 -6.10
C VAL A 45 -2.12 8.03 -5.00
N LEU A 46 -0.88 8.05 -4.52
CA LEU A 46 -0.41 7.18 -3.44
C LEU A 46 -1.26 7.36 -2.18
N SER A 47 -1.57 8.60 -1.80
CA SER A 47 -2.36 8.88 -0.59
C SER A 47 -3.81 8.39 -0.77
N CYS A 48 -4.42 8.72 -1.92
CA CYS A 48 -5.78 8.30 -2.28
C CYS A 48 -5.95 6.78 -2.35
N VAL A 49 -4.89 6.01 -2.60
CA VAL A 49 -4.95 4.54 -2.66
C VAL A 49 -4.53 3.90 -1.35
N LEU A 50 -3.41 4.33 -0.76
CA LEU A 50 -2.84 3.68 0.41
C LEU A 50 -3.60 4.00 1.71
N ASP A 51 -4.15 5.21 1.87
CA ASP A 51 -4.90 5.55 3.07
C ASP A 51 -6.16 4.67 3.22
N PRO A 52 -7.00 4.47 2.18
CA PRO A 52 -8.11 3.52 2.24
C PRO A 52 -7.68 2.07 2.46
N LEU A 53 -6.56 1.63 1.86
CA LEU A 53 -6.06 0.27 2.06
C LEU A 53 -5.61 0.04 3.52
N LEU A 54 -4.93 1.01 4.13
CA LEU A 54 -4.55 0.94 5.54
C LEU A 54 -5.77 0.91 6.46
N GLN A 55 -6.77 1.74 6.17
CA GLN A 55 -8.02 1.75 6.91
C GLN A 55 -8.73 0.39 6.79
N MET A 56 -8.79 -0.17 5.57
CA MET A 56 -9.36 -1.49 5.32
C MET A 56 -8.63 -2.56 6.15
N CYS A 57 -7.30 -2.62 6.11
CA CYS A 57 -6.52 -3.55 6.92
C CYS A 57 -6.84 -3.41 8.41
N THR A 58 -6.87 -2.18 8.92
CA THR A 58 -7.13 -1.90 10.35
C THR A 58 -8.51 -2.41 10.78
N VAL A 59 -9.54 -2.14 9.98
CA VAL A 59 -10.92 -2.57 10.26
C VAL A 59 -11.09 -4.09 10.10
N SER A 60 -10.38 -4.71 9.17
CA SER A 60 -10.36 -6.18 9.03
C SER A 60 -9.67 -6.84 10.23
N ALA A 61 -8.53 -6.29 10.66
CA ALA A 61 -7.73 -6.83 11.74
C ALA A 61 -8.38 -6.64 13.13
N SER A 62 -9.26 -5.65 13.31
CA SER A 62 -9.91 -5.37 14.60
C SER A 62 -10.83 -6.49 15.11
N ASN A 63 -11.16 -7.46 14.26
CA ASN A 63 -11.95 -8.64 14.63
C ASN A 63 -11.09 -9.84 15.05
N LEU A 64 -9.77 -9.72 14.99
CA LEU A 64 -8.82 -10.78 15.32
C LEU A 64 -8.28 -10.66 16.75
N GLY A 65 -7.74 -11.77 17.28
CA GLY A 65 -6.93 -11.73 18.48
C GLY A 65 -5.63 -10.94 18.27
N THR A 66 -5.00 -10.43 19.33
CA THR A 66 -3.85 -9.53 19.24
C THR A 66 -2.68 -10.08 18.41
N ALA A 67 -2.36 -11.36 18.53
CA ALA A 67 -1.28 -11.99 17.78
C ALA A 67 -1.60 -12.11 16.28
N ASP A 68 -2.83 -12.51 15.96
CA ASP A 68 -3.29 -12.67 14.58
C ASP A 68 -3.42 -11.31 13.89
N MET A 69 -3.94 -10.31 14.62
CA MET A 69 -4.01 -8.92 14.20
C MET A 69 -2.61 -8.39 13.84
N ALA A 70 -1.63 -8.58 14.73
CA ALA A 70 -0.25 -8.14 14.48
C ALA A 70 0.36 -8.84 13.25
N THR A 71 0.14 -10.15 13.11
CA THR A 71 0.65 -10.94 11.97
C THR A 71 0.05 -10.45 10.66
N PHE A 72 -1.27 -10.30 10.60
CA PHE A 72 -1.96 -9.80 9.40
C PHE A 72 -1.53 -8.38 9.02
N MET A 73 -1.41 -7.48 10.01
CA MET A 73 -0.98 -6.10 9.77
C MET A 73 0.46 -6.05 9.26
N VAL A 74 1.39 -6.80 9.87
CA VAL A 74 2.78 -6.87 9.41
C VAL A 74 2.87 -7.41 7.97
N ASN A 75 2.14 -8.48 7.66
CA ASN A 75 2.13 -9.05 6.31
C ASN A 75 1.57 -8.07 5.27
N SER A 76 0.47 -7.38 5.61
CA SER A 76 -0.17 -6.39 4.73
C SER A 76 0.72 -5.17 4.51
N LEU A 77 1.29 -4.61 5.58
CA LEU A 77 2.22 -3.47 5.51
C LEU A 77 3.49 -3.83 4.75
N TYR A 78 4.02 -5.04 4.96
CA TYR A 78 5.18 -5.52 4.22
C TYR A 78 4.89 -5.54 2.71
N MET A 79 3.74 -6.06 2.30
CA MET A 79 3.35 -6.08 0.88
C MET A 79 3.22 -4.66 0.28
N MET A 80 2.65 -3.71 1.03
CA MET A 80 2.60 -2.31 0.60
C MET A 80 4.01 -1.75 0.42
N LYS A 81 4.89 -1.96 1.41
CA LYS A 81 6.25 -1.41 1.41
C LYS A 81 7.09 -1.99 0.28
N THR A 82 7.06 -3.30 0.07
CA THR A 82 7.82 -3.93 -1.03
C THR A 82 7.32 -3.51 -2.40
N THR A 83 6.02 -3.23 -2.54
CA THR A 83 5.46 -2.69 -3.79
C THR A 83 5.96 -1.28 -4.07
N LEU A 84 5.98 -0.42 -3.05
CA LEU A 84 6.41 0.98 -3.19
C LEU A 84 7.93 1.12 -3.34
N ALA A 85 8.72 0.31 -2.64
CA ALA A 85 10.19 0.33 -2.68
C ALA A 85 10.81 0.11 -4.08
N LEU A 86 9.99 -0.26 -5.08
CA LEU A 86 10.40 -0.33 -6.48
C LEU A 86 10.51 1.04 -7.16
N PHE A 87 10.03 2.11 -6.53
CA PHE A 87 9.89 3.43 -7.12
C PHE A 87 10.54 4.50 -6.23
N GLU A 88 11.61 5.13 -6.71
CA GLU A 88 12.43 6.10 -5.96
C GLU A 88 11.62 7.30 -5.43
N PHE A 89 10.58 7.73 -6.16
CA PHE A 89 9.75 8.87 -5.76
C PHE A 89 8.75 8.55 -4.63
N THR A 90 8.75 7.33 -4.09
CA THR A 90 7.82 6.89 -3.03
C THR A 90 8.44 6.89 -1.62
N ASP A 91 9.72 7.27 -1.48
CA ASP A 91 10.48 7.19 -0.21
C ASP A 91 9.75 7.84 0.98
N ARG A 92 9.20 9.03 0.79
CA ARG A 92 8.44 9.72 1.85
C ARG A 92 7.28 8.88 2.38
N ARG A 93 6.61 8.13 1.50
CA ARG A 93 5.48 7.28 1.88
C ARG A 93 5.96 5.99 2.54
N LEU A 94 7.10 5.45 2.12
CA LEU A 94 7.75 4.31 2.78
C LEU A 94 8.14 4.63 4.23
N GLU A 95 8.67 5.83 4.47
CA GLU A 95 8.98 6.32 5.82
C GLU A 95 7.72 6.40 6.68
N MET A 96 6.62 6.96 6.16
CA MET A 96 5.35 7.02 6.90
C MET A 96 4.83 5.63 7.29
N LEU A 97 4.95 4.65 6.40
CA LEU A 97 4.55 3.26 6.65
C LEU A 97 5.47 2.54 7.65
N GLN A 98 6.67 3.04 7.95
CA GLN A 98 7.54 2.48 8.99
C GLN A 98 7.08 2.83 10.40
N PHE A 99 6.31 3.90 10.57
CA PHE A 99 5.82 4.37 11.86
C PHE A 99 4.35 4.02 12.14
N GLN A 100 3.74 3.17 11.31
CA GLN A 100 2.43 2.56 11.51
C GLN A 100 2.56 1.29 12.34
#